data_AF-A0A2E8R4B3-F1
#
_entry.id   AF-A0A2E8R4B3-F1
#
_cell.length_a   1.000
_cell.length_b   1.000
_cell.length_c   1.000
_cell.angle_alpha   90.00
_cell.angle_beta   90.00
_cell.angle_gamma   90.00
#
_symmetry.space_group_name_H-M   'P 1'
#
loop_
_entity.id
_entity.type
_entity.pdbx_description
1 polymer ?
#
loop_
_entity_poly.entity_id
_entity_poly.type
_entity_poly.pdbx_seq_one_letter_code
_entity_poly.pdbx_strand_id
1 'polypeptide(L)'
;MKIKTFFLSFFCSLSLLFSQSEKKIDNYPFIKTVIFSGGSYNSQFPIIKMNQILSLSFDDVSGNENFYYYKIVHCDFDWKRSRLIKSE
;
A
#
# COMPACT_ATOMS: atom_id res chain seq x y z
N MET A 1 27.50 -20.40 38.13
CA MET A 1 27.51 -19.66 36.85
C MET A 1 26.82 -20.41 35.70
N LYS A 2 27.01 -21.73 35.54
CA LYS A 2 26.47 -22.50 34.40
C LYS A 2 24.93 -22.55 34.27
N ILE A 3 24.20 -22.51 35.39
CA ILE A 3 22.73 -22.54 35.37
C ILE A 3 22.13 -21.21 34.87
N LYS A 4 22.70 -20.07 35.28
CA LYS A 4 22.22 -18.74 34.85
C LYS A 4 22.44 -18.52 33.35
N THR A 5 23.57 -18.99 32.82
CA THR A 5 23.83 -18.96 31.37
C THR A 5 22.91 -19.90 30.59
N PHE A 6 22.52 -21.06 31.16
CA PHE A 6 21.51 -21.93 30.54
C PHE A 6 20.14 -21.27 30.48
N PHE A 7 19.68 -20.65 31.58
CA PHE A 7 18.42 -19.88 31.59
C PHE A 7 18.43 -18.71 30.60
N LEU A 8 19.55 -17.98 30.52
CA LEU A 8 19.70 -16.88 29.57
C LEU A 8 19.67 -17.37 28.12
N SER A 9 20.33 -18.48 27.82
CA SER A 9 20.31 -19.10 26.49
C SER A 9 18.92 -19.61 26.11
N PHE A 10 18.17 -20.16 27.07
CA PHE A 10 16.80 -20.64 26.85
C PHE A 10 15.81 -19.49 26.59
N PHE A 11 15.93 -18.39 27.33
CA PHE A 11 15.12 -17.19 27.08
C PHE A 11 15.46 -16.53 25.73
N CYS A 12 16.74 -16.56 25.33
CA CYS A 12 17.19 -15.98 24.07
C CYS A 12 16.77 -16.82 22.85
N SER A 13 16.67 -18.14 22.97
CA SER A 13 16.16 -18.99 21.88
C SER A 13 14.64 -18.88 21.71
N LEU A 14 13.89 -18.54 22.78
CA LEU A 14 12.44 -18.39 22.73
C LEU A 14 11.99 -17.16 21.93
N SER A 15 12.79 -16.09 21.89
CA SER A 15 12.45 -14.87 21.12
C SER A 15 12.54 -15.08 19.61
N LEU A 16 13.31 -16.07 19.13
CA LEU A 16 13.40 -16.41 17.70
C LEU A 16 12.15 -17.12 17.17
N LEU A 17 11.30 -17.66 18.05
CA LEU A 17 10.10 -18.41 17.66
C LEU A 17 8.90 -17.51 17.32
N PHE A 18 8.96 -16.21 17.64
CA PHE A 18 7.86 -15.27 17.46
C PHE A 18 8.05 -14.31 16.27
N SER A 19 8.80 -14.71 15.25
CA SER A 19 8.83 -13.96 13.99
C SER A 19 7.58 -14.30 13.17
N GLN A 20 6.55 -13.47 13.29
CA GLN A 20 5.37 -13.54 12.42
C GLN A 20 5.52 -12.50 11.32
N SER A 21 5.53 -12.93 10.05
CA SER A 21 5.32 -11.98 8.96
C SER A 21 3.87 -11.53 9.01
N GLU A 22 3.67 -10.21 9.08
CA GLU A 22 2.34 -9.65 9.02
C GLU A 22 1.76 -9.98 7.65
N LYS A 23 0.84 -10.95 7.59
CA LYS A 23 0.18 -11.33 6.34
C LYS A 23 -0.72 -10.18 5.95
N LYS A 24 -0.19 -9.29 5.09
CA LYS A 24 -0.96 -8.20 4.51
C LYS A 24 -2.11 -8.84 3.73
N ILE A 25 -3.30 -8.81 4.31
CA ILE A 25 -4.51 -9.28 3.63
C ILE A 25 -4.71 -8.31 2.47
N ASP A 26 -4.46 -8.80 1.26
CA ASP A 26 -4.70 -8.03 0.05
C ASP A 26 -6.20 -7.96 -0.14
N ASN A 27 -6.81 -6.81 0.14
CA ASN A 27 -8.25 -6.60 0.04
C ASN A 27 -8.76 -6.83 -1.40
N TYR A 28 -7.87 -6.81 -2.40
CA TYR A 28 -8.21 -6.98 -3.81
C TYR A 28 -7.22 -7.94 -4.49
N PRO A 29 -7.31 -9.26 -4.21
CA PRO A 29 -6.28 -10.22 -4.61
C PRO A 29 -6.14 -10.38 -6.13
N PHE A 30 -7.12 -9.93 -6.92
CA PHE A 30 -7.12 -10.03 -8.38
C PHE A 30 -6.69 -8.75 -9.11
N ILE A 31 -6.61 -7.62 -8.41
CA ILE A 31 -6.11 -6.38 -9.01
C ILE A 31 -4.59 -6.37 -8.90
N LYS A 32 -3.91 -6.27 -10.04
CA LYS A 32 -2.45 -6.31 -10.15
C LYS A 32 -1.95 -5.14 -11.00
N THR A 33 -0.64 -4.91 -10.96
CA THR A 33 0.04 -3.91 -11.81
C THR A 33 -0.59 -2.51 -11.74
N VAL A 34 -0.93 -2.05 -10.52
CA VAL A 34 -1.47 -0.70 -10.33
C VAL A 34 -0.37 0.32 -10.63
N ILE A 35 -0.53 1.05 -11.73
CA ILE A 35 0.43 2.04 -12.21
C ILE A 35 -0.28 3.38 -12.33
N PHE A 36 0.34 4.39 -11.73
CA PHE A 36 0.03 5.79 -12.01
C PHE A 36 1.10 6.34 -12.96
N SER A 37 0.67 6.91 -14.07
CA SER A 37 1.57 7.57 -15.03
C SER A 37 1.09 8.99 -15.31
N GLY A 38 2.01 9.93 -15.41
CA GLY A 38 1.70 11.35 -15.62
C GLY A 38 2.93 12.21 -15.34
N GLY A 39 3.03 13.37 -16.00
CA GLY A 39 4.19 14.26 -15.85
C GLY A 39 5.39 13.84 -16.70
N SER A 40 6.54 13.58 -16.06
CA SER A 40 7.80 13.20 -16.74
C SER A 40 7.86 11.69 -16.99
N TYR A 41 8.38 11.29 -18.16
CA TYR A 41 8.39 9.91 -18.69
C TYR A 41 8.97 8.83 -17.75
N ASN A 42 9.67 9.22 -16.68
CA ASN A 42 10.35 8.33 -15.74
C ASN A 42 9.89 8.47 -14.27
N SER A 43 8.79 9.18 -13.97
CA SER A 43 8.38 9.36 -12.58
C SER A 43 7.71 8.10 -12.02
N GLN A 44 8.38 7.45 -11.08
CA GLN A 44 7.81 6.35 -10.28
C GLN A 44 6.77 6.84 -9.25
N PHE A 45 6.61 8.17 -9.11
CA PHE A 45 5.68 8.78 -8.16
C PHE A 45 4.51 9.44 -8.91
N PRO A 46 3.28 9.35 -8.38
CA PRO A 46 2.08 9.95 -8.97
C PRO A 46 2.02 11.46 -8.72
N ILE A 47 3.07 12.20 -9.11
CA ILE A 47 3.17 13.64 -8.92
C ILE A 47 3.11 14.32 -10.28
N ILE A 48 2.07 15.12 -10.48
CA ILE A 48 1.83 15.87 -11.72
C ILE A 48 1.73 17.36 -11.43
N LYS A 49 1.98 18.19 -12.46
CA LYS A 49 1.69 19.63 -12.38
C LYS A 49 0.19 19.86 -12.56
N MET A 50 -0.29 21.03 -12.13
CA MET A 50 -1.65 21.48 -12.42
C MET A 50 -1.93 21.42 -13.93
N ASN A 51 -3.14 20.99 -14.31
CA ASN A 51 -3.60 20.81 -15.70
C ASN A 51 -2.86 19.72 -16.50
N GLN A 52 -2.03 18.89 -15.87
CA GLN A 52 -1.54 17.67 -16.51
C GLN A 52 -2.48 16.49 -16.24
N ILE A 53 -2.40 15.48 -17.11
CA ILE A 53 -3.18 14.25 -16.97
C ILE A 53 -2.40 13.28 -16.09
N LEU A 54 -3.10 12.69 -15.13
CA LEU A 54 -2.68 11.50 -14.39
C LEU A 54 -3.52 10.32 -14.88
N SER A 55 -2.86 9.32 -15.43
CA SER A 55 -3.45 8.07 -15.90
C SER A 55 -3.27 6.99 -14.83
N LEU A 56 -4.34 6.25 -14.55
CA LEU A 56 -4.33 5.07 -13.70
C LEU A 56 -4.62 3.85 -14.57
N SER A 57 -3.75 2.84 -14.52
CA SER A 57 -3.93 1.55 -15.16
C SER A 57 -3.72 0.42 -14.15
N PHE A 58 -4.43 -0.68 -14.34
CA PHE A 58 -4.29 -1.90 -13.55
C PHE A 58 -4.76 -3.09 -14.37
N ASP A 59 -4.34 -4.28 -13.95
CA ASP A 59 -4.78 -5.56 -14.50
C ASP A 59 -5.80 -6.20 -13.55
N ASP A 60 -6.91 -6.70 -14.09
CA ASP A 60 -7.81 -7.61 -13.38
C ASP A 60 -7.55 -9.04 -13.87
N VAL A 61 -6.89 -9.85 -13.03
CA VAL A 61 -6.53 -11.24 -13.36
C VAL A 61 -7.56 -12.25 -12.85
N SER A 62 -8.77 -11.80 -12.48
CA SER A 62 -9.85 -12.72 -12.06
C SER A 62 -10.43 -13.54 -13.22
N GLY A 63 -10.20 -13.12 -14.47
CA GLY A 63 -10.75 -13.76 -15.66
C GLY A 63 -12.21 -13.44 -15.95
N ASN A 64 -12.82 -12.54 -15.17
CA ASN A 64 -14.20 -12.08 -15.35
C ASN A 64 -14.23 -10.65 -15.93
N GLU A 65 -15.31 -10.31 -16.63
CA GLU A 65 -15.61 -8.93 -16.99
C GLU A 65 -16.29 -8.23 -15.81
N ASN A 66 -15.55 -7.37 -15.12
CA ASN A 66 -16.04 -6.63 -13.96
C ASN A 66 -16.26 -5.14 -14.29
N PHE A 67 -17.27 -4.54 -13.67
CA PHE A 67 -17.50 -3.10 -13.73
C PHE A 67 -16.79 -2.40 -12.57
N TYR A 68 -15.96 -1.42 -12.90
CA TYR A 68 -15.18 -0.64 -11.95
C TYR A 68 -15.66 0.80 -11.86
N TYR A 69 -15.80 1.30 -10.63
CA TYR A 69 -16.17 2.68 -10.34
C TYR A 69 -15.07 3.32 -9.51
N TYR A 70 -14.85 4.63 -9.69
CA TYR A 70 -13.80 5.37 -8.98
C TYR A 70 -14.35 6.63 -8.32
N LYS A 71 -13.61 7.10 -7.32
CA LYS A 71 -13.86 8.39 -6.66
C LYS A 71 -12.53 9.10 -6.44
N ILE A 72 -12.49 10.37 -6.83
CA ILE A 72 -11.39 11.27 -6.49
C ILE A 72 -11.77 12.00 -5.20
N VAL A 73 -10.85 12.00 -4.23
CA VAL A 73 -11.03 12.63 -2.91
C VAL A 73 -9.86 13.56 -2.66
N HIS A 74 -10.15 14.82 -2.35
CA HIS A 74 -9.13 15.76 -1.89
C HIS A 74 -8.79 15.48 -0.43
N CYS A 75 -7.49 15.44 -0.13
CA CYS A 75 -6.96 15.28 1.23
C CYS A 75 -5.98 16.40 1.57
N ASP A 76 -5.85 16.70 2.85
CA ASP A 76 -4.85 17.62 3.38
C ASP A 76 -3.48 16.92 3.53
N PHE A 77 -2.46 17.64 3.97
CA PHE A 77 -1.07 17.17 4.06
C PHE A 77 -0.88 15.91 4.92
N ASP A 78 -1.80 15.65 5.86
CA ASP A 78 -1.80 14.49 6.75
C ASP A 78 -2.65 13.32 6.23
N TRP A 79 -3.04 13.38 4.95
CA TRP A 79 -3.87 12.40 4.25
C TRP A 79 -5.32 12.27 4.78
N LYS A 80 -5.76 13.17 5.66
CA LYS A 80 -7.18 13.25 6.02
C LYS A 80 -7.97 13.95 4.92
N ARG A 81 -9.18 13.47 4.68
CA ARG A 81 -10.11 14.10 3.73
C ARG A 81 -10.35 15.56 4.11
N SER A 82 -10.16 16.47 3.16
CA SER A 82 -10.37 17.89 3.39
C SER A 82 -11.86 18.21 3.56
N ARG A 83 -12.14 19.44 4.01
CA ARG A 83 -13.51 19.97 4.11
C ARG A 83 -14.07 20.50 2.79
N LEU A 84 -13.28 20.46 1.72
CA LEU A 84 -13.71 20.92 0.40
C LEU A 84 -14.87 20.08 -0.11
N ILE A 85 -15.86 20.75 -0.70
CA ILE A 85 -16.94 20.06 -1.40
C ILE A 85 -16.44 19.60 -2.76
N LYS A 86 -17.05 18.54 -3.32
CA LYS A 86 -16.55 17.92 -4.56
C LYS A 86 -16.57 18.87 -5.78
N SER A 87 -17.36 19.92 -5.73
CA SER A 87 -17.51 20.91 -6.82
C SER A 87 -16.51 22.06 -6.75
N GLU A 88 -15.76 22.19 -5.65
CA GLU A 88 -14.62 23.11 -5.54
C GLU A 88 -13.38 22.51 -6.20
#